data_AF-A0A7D5ZPK5-F1
#
_entry.id   AF-A0A7D5ZPK5-F1
#
_cell.length_a   1.000
_cell.length_b   1.000
_cell.length_c   1.000
_cell.angle_alpha   90.00
_cell.angle_beta   90.00
_cell.angle_gamma   90.00
#
_symmetry.space_group_name_H-M   'P 1'
#
loop_
_entity.id
_entity.type
_entity.pdbx_description
1 polymer ?
#
loop_
_entity_poly.entity_id
_entity_poly.type
_entity_poly.pdbx_seq_one_letter_code
_entity_poly.pdbx_strand_id
1 'polypeptide(L)'
;MTATKPTKAQRDALVLIADGSAYRSARAFADTNVYANGGRITAATATAIVRHGWAKWGPEVSLKKPLLLTEAGRAHLPADHSTEK
;
A
#
# COMPACT_ATOMS: atom_id res chain seq x y z
N MET A 1 -10.03 12.93 16.58
CA MET A 1 -10.30 12.54 15.17
C MET A 1 -10.62 11.06 15.16
N THR A 2 -11.80 10.66 14.69
CA THR A 2 -12.20 9.25 14.59
C THR A 2 -11.33 8.56 13.55
N ALA A 3 -10.47 7.64 13.97
CA ALA A 3 -9.68 6.84 13.05
C ALA A 3 -10.62 6.01 12.18
N THR A 4 -10.78 6.38 10.91
CA THR A 4 -11.62 5.62 9.97
C THR A 4 -11.06 4.20 9.87
N LYS A 5 -11.88 3.20 10.17
CA LYS A 5 -11.45 1.81 10.05
C LYS A 5 -11.30 1.47 8.57
N PRO A 6 -10.16 0.89 8.12
CA PRO A 6 -10.00 0.48 6.74
C PRO A 6 -11.00 -0.62 6.36
N THR A 7 -11.47 -0.57 5.12
CA THR A 7 -12.22 -1.68 4.52
C THR A 7 -11.32 -2.91 4.34
N LYS A 8 -11.90 -4.08 4.06
CA LYS A 8 -11.12 -5.31 3.81
C LYS A 8 -10.08 -5.11 2.71
N ALA A 9 -10.49 -4.56 1.57
CA ALA A 9 -9.58 -4.29 0.44
C ALA A 9 -8.47 -3.30 0.79
N GLN A 10 -8.75 -2.26 1.59
CA GLN A 10 -7.73 -1.32 2.05
C GLN A 10 -6.75 -1.98 3.01
N ARG A 11 -7.22 -2.83 3.93
CA ARG A 11 -6.36 -3.59 4.84
C ARG A 11 -5.46 -4.55 4.08
N ASP A 12 -6.01 -5.33 3.15
CA ASP A 12 -5.24 -6.27 2.32
C ASP A 12 -4.17 -5.52 1.52
N ALA A 13 -4.50 -4.32 1.00
CA ALA A 13 -3.53 -3.45 0.35
C ALA A 13 -2.42 -2.97 1.30
N LEU A 14 -2.73 -2.60 2.54
CA LEU A 14 -1.73 -2.21 3.53
C LEU A 14 -0.77 -3.37 3.85
N VAL A 15 -1.26 -4.60 3.92
CA VAL A 15 -0.42 -5.81 4.09
C VAL A 15 0.51 -5.99 2.88
N LEU A 16 -0.01 -5.89 1.66
CA LEU A 16 0.80 -5.98 0.44
C LEU A 16 1.89 -4.90 0.36
N ILE A 17 1.63 -3.70 0.91
CA ILE A 17 2.60 -2.61 0.96
C ILE A 17 3.66 -2.86 2.05
N ALA A 18 3.30 -3.51 3.15
CA ALA A 18 4.21 -3.79 4.26
C ALA A 18 5.39 -4.69 3.86
N ASP A 19 5.21 -5.55 2.87
CA ASP A 19 6.28 -6.37 2.25
C ASP A 19 7.37 -5.52 1.55
N GLY A 20 7.10 -4.23 1.27
CA GLY A 20 8.07 -3.29 0.71
C GLY A 20 8.29 -3.40 -0.80
N SER A 21 7.61 -4.34 -1.47
CA SER A 21 7.70 -4.56 -2.91
C SER A 21 6.65 -3.82 -3.73
N ALA A 22 5.77 -3.02 -3.10
CA ALA A 22 4.67 -2.33 -3.77
C ALA A 22 5.13 -1.14 -4.62
N TYR A 23 4.87 -1.17 -5.93
CA TYR A 23 5.19 -0.08 -6.86
C TYR A 23 4.16 0.11 -7.97
N ARG A 24 4.05 1.34 -8.46
CA ARG A 24 3.35 1.65 -9.73
C ARG A 24 4.38 1.87 -10.83
N SER A 25 4.10 1.41 -12.04
CA SER A 25 4.94 1.74 -13.20
C SER A 25 4.71 3.19 -13.62
N ALA A 26 5.79 3.92 -13.93
CA ALA A 26 5.77 5.31 -14.36
C ALA A 26 5.82 5.50 -15.89
N ARG A 27 5.75 4.41 -16.66
CA ARG A 27 5.73 4.50 -18.13
C ARG A 27 4.49 5.26 -18.62
N ALA A 28 4.60 5.95 -19.77
CA ALA A 28 3.56 6.80 -20.35
C ALA A 28 2.22 6.10 -20.71
N PHE A 29 2.17 4.77 -20.65
CA PHE A 29 0.97 3.94 -20.82
C PHE A 29 0.84 2.87 -19.72
N ALA A 30 1.50 3.09 -18.58
CA ALA A 30 1.45 2.16 -17.47
C ALA A 30 0.05 2.10 -16.85
N ASP A 31 -0.37 0.88 -16.54
CA ASP A 31 -1.51 0.60 -15.68
C ASP A 31 -1.41 1.43 -14.38
N THR A 32 -2.51 2.06 -13.97
CA THR A 32 -2.54 2.92 -12.78
C THR A 32 -2.56 2.15 -11.46
N ASN A 33 -2.65 0.82 -11.55
CA ASN A 33 -2.61 -0.08 -10.42
C ASN A 33 -1.20 -0.21 -9.84
N VAL A 34 -1.14 -0.64 -8.59
CA VAL A 34 0.11 -0.91 -7.86
C VAL A 34 0.33 -2.41 -7.85
N TYR A 35 1.53 -2.82 -8.23
CA TYR A 35 1.98 -4.19 -8.20
C TYR A 35 2.75 -4.41 -6.91
N ALA A 36 2.45 -5.50 -6.21
CA ALA A 36 3.17 -5.94 -5.03
C ALA A 36 3.44 -7.44 -5.16
N ASN A 37 4.40 -7.95 -4.40
CA ASN A 37 4.59 -9.39 -4.32
C ASN A 37 3.31 -10.03 -3.73
N GLY A 38 2.78 -11.06 -4.39
CA GLY A 38 1.55 -11.71 -3.98
C GLY A 38 0.24 -10.99 -4.36
N GLY A 39 0.26 -9.88 -5.11
CA GLY A 39 -1.00 -9.29 -5.56
C GLY A 39 -0.93 -7.98 -6.35
N ARG A 40 -2.12 -7.44 -6.62
CA ARG A 40 -2.32 -6.14 -7.27
C ARG A 40 -3.29 -5.29 -6.45
N ILE A 41 -2.92 -4.04 -6.21
CA ILE A 41 -3.77 -3.04 -5.56
C ILE A 41 -4.35 -2.14 -6.64
N THR A 42 -5.67 -1.96 -6.62
CA THR A 42 -6.34 -1.11 -7.61
C THR A 42 -6.00 0.37 -7.41
N ALA A 43 -6.02 1.15 -8.50
CA ALA A 43 -5.77 2.59 -8.44
C ALA A 43 -6.69 3.33 -7.44
N ALA A 44 -7.96 2.93 -7.36
CA ALA A 44 -8.92 3.47 -6.40
C ALA A 44 -8.51 3.19 -4.95
N THR A 45 -8.10 1.97 -4.65
CA THR A 45 -7.65 1.58 -3.30
C THR A 45 -6.36 2.30 -2.92
N ALA A 46 -5.38 2.36 -3.82
CA ALA A 46 -4.13 3.08 -3.62
C ALA A 46 -4.37 4.58 -3.37
N THR A 47 -5.28 5.19 -4.12
CA THR A 47 -5.66 6.61 -3.92
C THR A 47 -6.32 6.83 -2.57
N ALA A 48 -7.22 5.94 -2.16
CA ALA A 48 -7.91 6.04 -0.88
C ALA A 48 -6.92 5.96 0.29
N ILE A 49 -6.04 4.95 0.33
CA ILE A 49 -5.08 4.80 1.45
C ILE A 49 -4.03 5.92 1.49
N VAL A 50 -3.67 6.51 0.35
CA VAL A 50 -2.81 7.71 0.31
C VAL A 50 -3.56 8.93 0.84
N ARG A 51 -4.82 9.12 0.45
CA ARG A 51 -5.67 10.22 0.94
C ARG A 51 -5.92 10.14 2.44
N HIS A 52 -6.04 8.93 3.00
CA HIS A 52 -6.15 8.70 4.43
C HIS A 52 -4.82 8.88 5.19
N GLY A 53 -3.70 9.08 4.49
CA GLY A 53 -2.39 9.22 5.10
C GLY A 53 -1.78 7.91 5.61
N TRP A 54 -2.34 6.76 5.22
CA TRP A 54 -1.84 5.43 5.60
C TRP A 54 -0.68 4.95 4.71
N ALA A 55 -0.58 5.50 3.51
CA ALA A 55 0.53 5.24 2.59
C ALA A 55 0.97 6.54 1.91
N LYS A 56 2.20 6.56 1.39
CA LYS A 56 2.74 7.67 0.60
C LYS A 56 3.55 7.17 -0.57
N TRP A 57 3.55 7.92 -1.66
CA TRP A 57 4.45 7.64 -2.78
C TRP A 57 5.88 8.04 -2.44
N GLY A 58 6.82 7.12 -2.67
CA GLY A 58 8.24 7.42 -2.58
C GLY A 58 8.79 8.03 -3.88
N PRO A 59 10.09 8.37 -3.89
CA PRO A 59 10.77 8.85 -5.09
C PRO A 59 10.75 7.78 -6.18
N GLU A 60 10.64 8.22 -7.43
CA GLU A 60 10.69 7.30 -8.57
C GLU A 60 12.10 6.74 -8.74
N VAL A 61 12.20 5.43 -8.93
CA VAL A 61 13.46 4.71 -9.17
C VAL A 61 13.25 3.77 -10.35
N SER A 62 14.03 3.93 -11.42
CA SER A 62 14.00 3.05 -12.59
C SER A 62 12.59 2.82 -13.17
N LEU A 63 11.83 3.90 -13.37
CA LEU A 63 10.43 3.91 -13.84
C LEU A 63 9.43 3.23 -12.88
N LYS A 64 9.82 2.99 -11.62
CA LYS A 64 8.93 2.48 -10.57
C LYS A 64 8.71 3.58 -9.55
N LYS A 65 7.45 3.87 -9.26
CA LYS A 65 7.03 4.75 -8.18
C LYS A 65 6.60 3.90 -6.99
N PRO A 66 7.45 3.71 -5.98
CA PRO A 66 7.14 2.85 -4.84
C PRO A 66 6.02 3.46 -4.00
N LEU A 67 5.15 2.60 -3.47
CA LEU A 67 4.15 2.98 -2.48
C LEU A 67 4.63 2.48 -1.12
N LEU A 68 4.78 3.40 -0.17
CA LEU A 68 5.40 3.16 1.13
C LEU A 68 4.37 3.31 2.24
N LEU A 69 4.46 2.45 3.25
CA LEU A 69 3.59 2.50 4.42
C LEU A 69 4.00 3.64 5.37
N THR A 70 3.04 4.37 5.91
CA THR A 70 3.27 5.36 6.98
C THR A 70 3.10 4.72 8.36
N GLU A 71 3.48 5.42 9.43
CA GLU A 71 3.22 4.98 10.80
C GLU A 71 1.71 4.81 11.07
N ALA A 72 0.88 5.72 10.55
CA ALA A 72 -0.57 5.61 10.65
C ALA A 72 -1.12 4.37 9.91
N GLY A 73 -0.54 4.01 8.76
CA GLY A 73 -0.89 2.78 8.05
C GLY A 73 -0.47 1.51 8.78
N ARG A 74 0.69 1.53 9.46
CA ARG A 74 1.18 0.41 10.29
C ARG A 74 0.22 0.07 11.42
N ALA A 75 -0.41 1.07 12.04
CA ALA A 75 -1.40 0.86 13.10
C ALA A 75 -2.65 0.07 12.64
N HIS A 76 -2.85 -0.08 11.34
CA HIS A 76 -3.96 -0.83 10.75
C HIS A 76 -3.58 -2.21 10.23
N LEU A 77 -2.30 -2.59 10.31
CA LEU A 77 -1.87 -3.94 10.00
C LEU A 77 -2.45 -4.93 11.03
N PRO A 78 -2.73 -6.17 10.63
CA PRO A 78 -3.05 -7.21 11.59
C PRO A 78 -1.89 -7.37 12.58
N ALA A 79 -2.19 -7.58 13.86
CA ALA A 79 -1.20 -7.68 14.93
C ALA A 79 -0.36 -8.98 14.89
N ASP A 80 -0.30 -9.70 13.77
CA ASP A 80 0.16 -11.08 13.71
C ASP A 80 1.26 -11.27 12.64
N HIS A 81 2.50 -11.28 13.11
CA HIS A 81 3.55 -12.23 12.72
C HIS A 81 4.46 -12.44 13.94
N SER A 82 3.86 -12.76 15.07
CA SER A 82 4.57 -13.26 16.26
C SER A 82 3.76 -14.40 16.85
N THR A 83 3.74 -15.51 16.11
CA THR A 83 3.35 -16.81 16.67
C THR A 83 4.09 -17.92 15.91
N GLU A 84 5.19 -18.35 16.52
CA GLU A 84 5.64 -19.75 16.68
C GLU A 84 5.33 -20.76 15.57
N LYS A 85 6.38 -21.27 14.90
CA LYS A 85 7.01 -22.56 15.25
C LYS A 85 8.35 -22.76 14.54
#